data_AF-A0A3B0K7P0-F1
#
_entry.id   AF-A0A3B0K7P0-F1
#
_cell.length_a   1.000
_cell.length_b   1.000
_cell.length_c   1.000
_cell.angle_alpha   90.00
_cell.angle_beta   90.00
_cell.angle_gamma   90.00
#
_symmetry.space_group_name_H-M   'P 1'
#
loop_
_entity.id
_entity.type
_entity.pdbx_description
1 polymer ?
#
loop_
_entity_poly.entity_id
_entity_poly.type
_entity_poly.pdbx_seq_one_letter_code
_entity_poly.pdbx_strand_id
1 'polypeptide(L)'
;MARNHHRQSGGEDQSPPSSPLLYWIISAVIVIGTSCLLYVLFPAQKSAHDGYQSGQPLVPATRLLAGLGAGYHSWRDSETAAAAAEATAEEKASRCHFCSQPMYMNNAFNQIGLQVQNQDRALGQMAEELSRDRKFRSVALMGPPGVGKTMTATALIKNFPWPENVRTYSWNSKESGKDDVSKFRKLREFMHDLSGCGMNLHIIDDLNVDNPEIVPIYNDMMLRRESEGTKDKGTASETVFVVYIFNLKSKDLENQLKYLQKLSPHTKSVAFRSFEPKDLKSCLENELKAANYKLSEEARRHPTDSIKR
;
A
#
# COMPACT_ATOMS: atom_id res chain seq x y z
N MET A 1 -39.31 -66.08 -2.32
CA MET A 1 -38.33 -67.19 -2.50
C MET A 1 -36.95 -66.55 -2.32
N ALA A 2 -36.09 -66.92 -1.37
CA ALA A 2 -35.47 -68.24 -1.11
C ALA A 2 -34.50 -68.63 -2.26
N ARG A 3 -33.22 -68.97 -2.02
CA ARG A 3 -32.48 -69.19 -0.75
C ARG A 3 -30.96 -68.92 -0.90
N ASN A 4 -30.30 -68.65 0.22
CA ASN A 4 -28.84 -68.58 0.38
C ASN A 4 -28.11 -69.92 0.10
N HIS A 5 -26.80 -69.87 -0.20
CA HIS A 5 -25.76 -70.68 0.45
C HIS A 5 -24.35 -70.09 0.20
N HIS A 6 -23.31 -70.55 0.93
CA HIS A 6 -22.83 -69.82 2.13
C HIS A 6 -21.49 -70.41 2.66
N ARG A 7 -20.36 -69.68 2.53
CA ARG A 7 -19.09 -69.84 3.28
C ARG A 7 -18.19 -68.61 3.01
N GLN A 8 -17.58 -67.85 3.94
CA GLN A 8 -17.08 -67.99 5.33
C GLN A 8 -15.72 -68.67 5.55
N SER A 9 -14.68 -67.85 5.73
CA SER A 9 -13.59 -67.90 6.74
C SER A 9 -12.68 -66.67 6.51
N GLY A 10 -12.10 -65.96 7.47
CA GLY A 10 -12.11 -66.07 8.94
C GLY A 10 -10.74 -65.69 9.50
N GLY A 11 -10.67 -64.67 10.38
CA GLY A 11 -9.38 -64.19 10.93
C GLY A 11 -9.47 -62.80 11.58
N GLU A 12 -9.87 -62.74 12.85
CA GLU A 12 -9.71 -61.59 13.73
C GLU A 12 -8.53 -61.83 14.69
N ASP A 13 -7.78 -60.79 15.02
CA ASP A 13 -7.18 -60.53 16.34
C ASP A 13 -6.66 -59.06 16.32
N GLN A 14 -7.25 -58.14 17.09
CA GLN A 14 -7.07 -57.85 18.53
C GLN A 14 -5.97 -56.79 18.80
N SER A 15 -6.17 -56.00 19.86
CA SER A 15 -5.72 -54.58 19.91
C SER A 15 -4.69 -54.28 21.04
N PRO A 16 -4.54 -53.04 21.57
CA PRO A 16 -3.26 -52.30 21.62
C PRO A 16 -2.52 -52.41 22.98
N PRO A 17 -1.28 -51.88 23.09
CA PRO A 17 -1.03 -50.45 23.39
C PRO A 17 0.06 -49.85 22.42
N SER A 18 0.64 -48.64 22.54
CA SER A 18 0.78 -47.64 23.63
C SER A 18 0.89 -46.19 23.08
N SER A 19 0.95 -45.20 23.97
CA SER A 19 1.45 -43.81 23.76
C SER A 19 2.87 -43.65 24.37
N PRO A 20 3.61 -42.50 24.28
CA PRO A 20 3.24 -41.14 23.84
C PRO A 20 4.30 -40.47 22.90
N LEU A 21 4.36 -39.11 22.89
CA LEU A 21 5.30 -38.21 22.15
C LEU A 21 5.08 -38.14 20.62
N LEU A 22 4.47 -37.12 20.01
CA LEU A 22 3.88 -35.84 20.46
C LEU A 22 4.83 -34.79 21.05
N TYR A 23 6.00 -34.53 20.42
CA TYR A 23 6.90 -33.43 20.85
C TYR A 23 7.71 -32.71 19.74
N TRP A 24 7.42 -32.91 18.44
CA TRP A 24 8.31 -32.48 17.34
C TRP A 24 7.69 -31.52 16.29
N ILE A 25 6.65 -30.74 16.66
CA ILE A 25 6.00 -29.78 15.73
C ILE A 25 6.21 -28.30 16.12
N ILE A 26 6.75 -28.00 17.31
CA ILE A 26 6.93 -26.62 17.82
C ILE A 26 8.40 -26.32 18.13
N SER A 27 9.24 -26.14 17.09
CA SER A 27 10.66 -25.72 17.21
C SER A 27 11.23 -25.01 15.97
N ALA A 28 10.39 -24.51 15.05
CA ALA A 28 10.84 -23.99 13.74
C ALA A 28 10.28 -22.60 13.35
N VAL A 29 9.85 -21.79 14.33
CA VAL A 29 9.45 -20.38 14.12
C VAL A 29 10.14 -19.47 15.13
N ILE A 30 11.47 -19.58 15.23
CA ILE A 30 12.33 -18.62 15.94
C ILE A 30 13.56 -18.29 15.07
N VAL A 31 13.43 -17.26 14.24
CA VAL A 31 14.48 -16.37 13.69
C VAL A 31 13.78 -15.41 12.70
N ILE A 32 14.23 -14.15 12.61
CA ILE A 32 13.57 -12.99 11.97
C ILE A 32 12.49 -12.35 12.89
N GLY A 33 12.93 -11.42 13.73
CA GLY A 33 12.05 -10.64 14.63
C GLY A 33 12.78 -9.68 15.59
N THR A 34 14.11 -9.59 15.52
CA THR A 34 14.98 -9.01 16.56
C THR A 34 15.18 -7.49 16.50
N SER A 35 14.39 -6.75 15.72
CA SER A 35 14.56 -5.30 15.54
C SER A 35 13.55 -4.41 16.28
N CYS A 36 12.47 -4.97 16.84
CA CYS A 36 11.43 -4.20 17.57
C CYS A 36 11.35 -4.48 19.08
N LEU A 37 12.10 -5.47 19.59
CA LEU A 37 11.96 -5.99 20.96
C LEU A 37 12.95 -5.40 21.99
N LEU A 38 13.98 -4.68 21.55
CA LEU A 38 15.11 -4.26 22.39
C LEU A 38 14.86 -3.06 23.34
N TYR A 39 13.63 -2.53 23.40
CA TYR A 39 13.32 -1.27 24.11
C TYR A 39 12.41 -1.41 25.35
N VAL A 40 12.08 -2.62 25.80
CA VAL A 40 11.08 -2.83 26.89
C VAL A 40 11.57 -3.76 28.02
N LEU A 41 12.87 -3.73 28.36
CA LEU A 41 13.41 -4.43 29.54
C LEU A 41 14.53 -3.66 30.26
N PHE A 42 14.22 -2.52 30.89
CA PHE A 42 15.03 -1.97 32.00
C PHE A 42 14.18 -1.06 32.92
N PRO A 43 13.81 -1.50 34.13
CA PRO A 43 13.36 -0.60 35.19
C PRO A 43 14.57 0.07 35.83
N ALA A 44 14.75 1.38 35.62
CA ALA A 44 15.87 2.13 36.19
C ALA A 44 15.78 2.18 37.73
N GLN A 45 16.84 1.72 38.40
CA GLN A 45 16.84 1.54 39.85
C GLN A 45 17.09 2.86 40.60
N LYS A 46 16.36 3.03 41.71
CA LYS A 46 16.44 4.18 42.63
C LYS A 46 17.83 4.30 43.28
N SER A 47 18.41 5.50 43.23
CA SER A 47 19.43 5.97 44.20
C SER A 47 19.31 7.48 44.38
N ALA A 48 19.88 8.03 45.45
CA ALA A 48 19.73 9.44 45.83
C ALA A 48 21.01 9.99 46.48
N HIS A 49 21.27 11.30 46.34
CA HIS A 49 21.86 12.13 47.39
C HIS A 49 21.61 13.63 47.11
N ASP A 50 21.11 14.30 48.15
CA ASP A 50 21.20 15.72 48.56
C ASP A 50 21.50 16.86 47.56
N GLY A 51 20.66 17.91 47.68
CA GLY A 51 21.14 19.12 48.36
C GLY A 51 21.01 20.47 47.65
N TYR A 52 19.93 21.23 47.95
CA TYR A 52 20.04 22.64 48.42
C TYR A 52 18.74 23.13 49.10
N GLN A 53 18.81 24.25 49.83
CA GLN A 53 17.72 24.80 50.65
C GLN A 53 17.05 26.04 50.04
N SER A 54 15.75 26.27 50.31
CA SER A 54 15.23 27.56 50.82
C SER A 54 13.70 27.55 51.05
N GLY A 55 13.21 28.43 51.96
CA GLY A 55 11.89 29.07 51.85
C GLY A 55 10.62 28.34 52.34
N GLN A 56 10.20 28.62 53.57
CA GLN A 56 8.82 28.45 54.09
C GLN A 56 7.98 29.74 53.83
N PRO A 57 6.64 29.83 54.08
CA PRO A 57 5.82 28.98 54.97
C PRO A 57 4.40 28.55 54.49
N LEU A 58 3.77 27.78 55.38
CA LEU A 58 2.46 27.13 55.37
C LEU A 58 1.24 28.07 55.25
N VAL A 59 0.17 27.56 54.62
CA VAL A 59 -1.24 27.80 55.02
C VAL A 59 -2.02 26.47 54.91
N PRO A 60 -2.77 26.03 55.95
CA PRO A 60 -3.49 24.75 55.91
C PRO A 60 -4.97 24.88 55.52
N ALA A 61 -5.49 23.92 54.75
CA ALA A 61 -6.93 23.73 54.55
C ALA A 61 -7.27 22.22 54.54
N THR A 62 -7.90 21.74 55.62
CA THR A 62 -8.32 20.34 55.77
C THR A 62 -9.65 20.06 55.07
N ARG A 63 -9.76 18.91 54.38
CA ARG A 63 -10.85 17.92 54.56
C ARG A 63 -10.84 16.79 53.51
N LEU A 64 -11.39 15.63 53.93
CA LEU A 64 -11.93 14.52 53.10
C LEU A 64 -10.90 13.76 52.23
N LEU A 65 -10.79 12.42 52.26
CA LEU A 65 -11.49 11.37 53.02
C LEU A 65 -10.49 10.27 53.46
N ALA A 66 -10.76 9.64 54.60
CA ALA A 66 -10.13 8.36 54.95
C ALA A 66 -10.95 7.21 54.35
N GLY A 67 -10.29 6.15 53.88
CA GLY A 67 -10.96 5.06 53.14
C GLY A 67 -10.09 3.82 52.95
N LEU A 68 -9.51 3.29 54.04
CA LEU A 68 -8.77 2.02 54.02
C LEU A 68 -9.72 0.82 53.85
N GLY A 69 -10.11 0.54 52.60
CA GLY A 69 -10.80 -0.70 52.21
C GLY A 69 -9.81 -1.78 51.81
N ALA A 70 -9.40 -2.63 52.75
CA ALA A 70 -8.49 -3.76 52.48
C ALA A 70 -9.21 -4.91 51.73
N GLY A 71 -9.40 -4.75 50.42
CA GLY A 71 -9.92 -5.79 49.54
C GLY A 71 -8.82 -6.72 49.04
N TYR A 72 -8.90 -8.02 49.38
CA TYR A 72 -8.06 -9.06 48.78
C TYR A 72 -8.45 -9.25 47.30
N HIS A 73 -7.79 -8.54 46.40
CA HIS A 73 -7.92 -8.77 44.96
C HIS A 73 -7.23 -10.07 44.55
N SER A 74 -7.99 -11.16 44.64
CA SER A 74 -8.07 -12.26 43.68
C SER A 74 -6.96 -12.28 42.62
N TRP A 75 -6.05 -13.26 42.71
CA TRP A 75 -5.01 -13.54 41.70
C TRP A 75 -5.56 -13.96 40.31
N ARG A 76 -6.89 -14.06 40.18
CA ARG A 76 -7.62 -14.49 38.97
C ARG A 76 -7.60 -13.48 37.82
N ASP A 77 -7.20 -12.23 38.10
CA ASP A 77 -7.10 -11.18 37.09
C ASP A 77 -5.73 -11.19 36.36
N SER A 78 -4.81 -12.08 36.75
CA SER A 78 -3.49 -12.19 36.11
C SER A 78 -3.54 -12.86 34.73
N GLU A 79 -4.44 -13.81 34.51
CA GLU A 79 -4.58 -14.52 33.23
C GLU A 79 -5.22 -13.61 32.16
N THR A 80 -6.21 -12.80 32.55
CA THR A 80 -6.85 -11.81 31.67
C THR A 80 -5.90 -10.64 31.36
N ALA A 81 -5.10 -10.18 32.33
CA ALA A 81 -4.05 -9.19 32.08
C ALA A 81 -2.94 -9.72 31.16
N ALA A 82 -2.52 -10.98 31.33
CA ALA A 82 -1.54 -11.63 30.45
C ALA A 82 -2.07 -11.78 29.02
N ALA A 83 -3.28 -12.32 28.85
CA ALA A 83 -3.90 -12.48 27.53
C ALA A 83 -4.15 -11.13 26.82
N ALA A 84 -4.51 -10.07 27.57
CA ALA A 84 -4.62 -8.72 27.01
C ALA A 84 -3.26 -8.15 26.56
N ALA A 85 -2.19 -8.39 27.33
CA ALA A 85 -0.83 -7.98 26.96
C ALA A 85 -0.30 -8.77 25.74
N GLU A 86 -0.61 -10.07 25.67
CA GLU A 86 -0.28 -10.95 24.54
C GLU A 86 -1.00 -10.51 23.27
N ALA A 87 -2.33 -10.34 23.31
CA ALA A 87 -3.11 -9.82 22.18
C ALA A 87 -2.64 -8.42 21.72
N THR A 88 -2.25 -7.54 22.66
CA THR A 88 -1.68 -6.23 22.35
C THR A 88 -0.30 -6.35 21.69
N ALA A 89 0.51 -7.35 22.09
CA ALA A 89 1.81 -7.63 21.48
C ALA A 89 1.65 -8.24 20.07
N GLU A 90 0.68 -9.13 19.86
CA GLU A 90 0.33 -9.68 18.55
C GLU A 90 -0.21 -8.59 17.60
N GLU A 91 -1.13 -7.73 18.05
CA GLU A 91 -1.62 -6.59 17.25
C GLU A 91 -0.46 -5.68 16.85
N LYS A 92 0.43 -5.36 17.79
CA LYS A 92 1.62 -4.55 17.55
C LYS A 92 2.59 -5.23 16.59
N ALA A 93 2.82 -6.54 16.71
CA ALA A 93 3.69 -7.30 15.81
C ALA A 93 3.12 -7.39 14.39
N SER A 94 1.82 -7.66 14.26
CA SER A 94 1.07 -7.65 13.00
C SER A 94 1.14 -6.28 12.33
N ARG A 95 0.86 -5.20 13.07
CA ARG A 95 1.00 -3.82 12.59
C ARG A 95 2.45 -3.49 12.19
N CYS A 96 3.46 -3.90 12.96
CA CYS A 96 4.86 -3.70 12.58
C CYS A 96 5.22 -4.44 11.30
N HIS A 97 4.77 -5.68 11.11
CA HIS A 97 4.95 -6.44 9.87
C HIS A 97 4.28 -5.73 8.69
N PHE A 98 3.02 -5.31 8.83
CA PHE A 98 2.29 -4.54 7.83
C PHE A 98 2.99 -3.22 7.48
N CYS A 99 3.40 -2.39 8.45
CA CYS A 99 4.09 -1.13 8.16
C CYS A 99 5.48 -1.30 7.51
N SER A 100 6.09 -2.50 7.57
CA SER A 100 7.47 -2.75 7.11
C SER A 100 7.57 -3.69 5.89
N GLN A 101 6.45 -4.01 5.23
CA GLN A 101 6.47 -4.87 4.04
C GLN A 101 7.38 -4.29 2.93
N PRO A 102 8.38 -5.04 2.44
CA PRO A 102 9.25 -4.56 1.38
C PRO A 102 8.54 -4.62 0.02
N MET A 103 8.29 -3.45 -0.59
CA MET A 103 7.84 -3.40 -1.97
C MET A 103 9.00 -3.75 -2.91
N TYR A 104 9.03 -5.00 -3.39
CA TYR A 104 10.02 -5.48 -4.36
C TYR A 104 9.80 -4.86 -5.75
N MET A 105 10.24 -3.61 -5.92
CA MET A 105 10.01 -2.78 -7.11
C MET A 105 10.26 -3.52 -8.43
N ASN A 106 11.38 -4.23 -8.54
CA ASN A 106 11.74 -4.96 -9.76
C ASN A 106 10.72 -6.06 -10.09
N ASN A 107 10.21 -6.79 -9.11
CA ASN A 107 9.17 -7.81 -9.36
C ASN A 107 7.84 -7.14 -9.72
N ALA A 108 7.41 -6.11 -8.97
CA ALA A 108 6.18 -5.38 -9.25
C ALA A 108 6.17 -4.78 -10.67
N PHE A 109 7.25 -4.10 -11.09
CA PHE A 109 7.35 -3.53 -12.43
C PHE A 109 7.54 -4.57 -13.53
N ASN A 110 8.13 -5.75 -13.24
CA ASN A 110 8.10 -6.88 -14.17
C ASN A 110 6.66 -7.40 -14.38
N GLN A 111 5.86 -7.60 -13.31
CA GLN A 111 4.45 -8.01 -13.42
C GLN A 111 3.57 -6.96 -14.12
N ILE A 112 3.89 -5.67 -13.96
CA ILE A 112 3.27 -4.58 -14.71
C ILE A 112 3.68 -4.65 -16.19
N GLY A 113 4.96 -4.91 -16.52
CA GLY A 113 5.45 -5.02 -17.89
C GLY A 113 4.85 -6.17 -18.71
N LEU A 114 4.44 -7.26 -18.06
CA LEU A 114 3.68 -8.33 -18.71
C LEU A 114 2.30 -7.86 -19.24
N GLN A 115 1.70 -6.86 -18.59
CA GLN A 115 0.43 -6.25 -18.99
C GLN A 115 0.65 -5.02 -19.91
N VAL A 116 1.58 -4.14 -19.54
CA VAL A 116 1.86 -2.87 -20.22
C VAL A 116 3.04 -3.05 -21.18
N GLN A 117 2.75 -3.69 -22.31
CA GLN A 117 3.76 -4.05 -23.30
C GLN A 117 4.44 -2.82 -23.92
N ASN A 118 5.72 -2.97 -24.28
CA ASN A 118 6.48 -2.03 -25.11
C ASN A 118 6.74 -0.62 -24.49
N GLN A 119 6.52 -0.46 -23.18
CA GLN A 119 6.71 0.79 -22.43
C GLN A 119 7.83 0.70 -21.37
N ASP A 120 8.79 -0.19 -21.57
CA ASP A 120 9.82 -0.60 -20.60
C ASP A 120 10.62 0.58 -20.01
N ARG A 121 10.90 1.59 -20.85
CA ARG A 121 11.55 2.84 -20.43
C ARG A 121 10.70 3.65 -19.45
N ALA A 122 9.38 3.72 -19.66
CA ALA A 122 8.47 4.43 -18.78
C ALA A 122 8.30 3.69 -17.44
N LEU A 123 8.18 2.36 -17.49
CA LEU A 123 8.12 1.51 -16.29
C LEU A 123 9.42 1.61 -15.47
N GLY A 124 10.58 1.57 -16.13
CA GLY A 124 11.89 1.78 -15.48
C GLY A 124 12.03 3.15 -14.82
N GLN A 125 11.50 4.22 -15.44
CA GLN A 125 11.48 5.55 -14.84
C GLN A 125 10.53 5.68 -13.63
N MET A 126 9.42 4.94 -13.62
CA MET A 126 8.54 4.85 -12.46
C MET A 126 9.17 4.05 -11.33
N ALA A 127 9.84 2.93 -11.64
CA ALA A 127 10.60 2.14 -10.67
C ALA A 127 11.74 2.96 -10.05
N GLU A 128 12.48 3.72 -10.87
CA GLU A 128 13.56 4.63 -10.43
C GLU A 128 13.04 5.70 -9.46
N GLU A 129 11.93 6.38 -9.77
CA GLU A 129 11.41 7.41 -8.87
C GLU A 129 10.83 6.80 -7.58
N LEU A 130 10.20 5.63 -7.68
CA LEU A 130 9.63 4.94 -6.51
C LEU A 130 10.71 4.36 -5.58
N SER A 131 11.88 3.99 -6.11
CA SER A 131 13.01 3.48 -5.32
C SER A 131 13.82 4.58 -4.59
N ARG A 132 13.51 5.86 -4.78
CA ARG A 132 14.25 6.97 -4.14
C ARG A 132 13.93 7.09 -2.65
N ASP A 133 14.97 7.39 -1.87
CA ASP A 133 14.85 7.68 -0.43
C ASP A 133 14.30 9.10 -0.19
N ARG A 134 12.98 9.25 -0.33
CA ARG A 134 12.20 10.46 -0.07
C ARG A 134 10.81 10.06 0.43
N LYS A 135 10.25 10.74 1.43
CA LYS A 135 8.89 10.39 1.91
C LYS A 135 7.86 10.72 0.85
N PHE A 136 7.88 11.96 0.33
CA PHE A 136 7.12 12.35 -0.85
C PHE A 136 7.86 12.06 -2.17
N ARG A 137 7.22 11.29 -3.05
CA ARG A 137 7.64 11.01 -4.45
C ARG A 137 6.46 11.25 -5.38
N SER A 138 6.71 11.73 -6.61
CA SER A 138 5.63 11.82 -7.61
C SER A 138 6.10 11.65 -9.05
N VAL A 139 5.25 11.06 -9.88
CA VAL A 139 5.44 10.87 -11.33
C VAL A 139 4.26 11.46 -12.12
N ALA A 140 4.54 12.03 -13.29
CA ALA A 140 3.53 12.45 -14.26
C ALA A 140 3.62 11.58 -15.51
N LEU A 141 2.61 10.74 -15.74
CA LEU A 141 2.51 9.82 -16.86
C LEU A 141 1.91 10.55 -18.06
N MET A 142 2.72 10.77 -19.09
CA MET A 142 2.39 11.57 -20.26
C MET A 142 2.64 10.79 -21.55
N GLY A 143 1.86 11.05 -22.59
CA GLY A 143 1.96 10.37 -23.88
C GLY A 143 0.61 10.30 -24.59
N PRO A 144 0.54 9.69 -25.78
CA PRO A 144 -0.70 9.58 -26.56
C PRO A 144 -1.85 8.88 -25.79
N PRO A 145 -3.10 8.97 -26.27
CA PRO A 145 -4.17 8.07 -25.82
C PRO A 145 -3.86 6.61 -26.20
N GLY A 146 -4.41 5.65 -25.45
CA GLY A 146 -4.28 4.21 -25.74
C GLY A 146 -2.96 3.51 -25.35
N VAL A 147 -1.89 4.24 -25.05
CA VAL A 147 -0.53 3.67 -24.81
C VAL A 147 -0.33 2.97 -23.44
N GLY A 148 -1.40 2.64 -22.72
CA GLY A 148 -1.32 1.88 -21.46
C GLY A 148 -1.10 2.68 -20.17
N LYS A 149 -1.19 4.02 -20.18
CA LYS A 149 -0.94 4.87 -18.98
C LYS A 149 -1.83 4.49 -17.77
N THR A 150 -3.15 4.53 -17.91
CA THR A 150 -4.10 4.14 -16.85
C THR A 150 -3.98 2.65 -16.52
N MET A 151 -3.73 1.79 -17.51
CA MET A 151 -3.46 0.36 -17.28
C MET A 151 -2.22 0.13 -16.40
N THR A 152 -1.19 0.96 -16.53
CA THR A 152 0.01 0.95 -15.66
C THR A 152 -0.38 1.27 -14.22
N ALA A 153 -1.21 2.29 -14.01
CA ALA A 153 -1.72 2.62 -12.68
C ALA A 153 -2.60 1.49 -12.11
N THR A 154 -3.51 0.92 -12.89
CA THR A 154 -4.32 -0.25 -12.46
C THR A 154 -3.45 -1.47 -12.11
N ALA A 155 -2.40 -1.73 -12.88
CA ALA A 155 -1.46 -2.81 -12.59
C ALA A 155 -0.58 -2.51 -11.36
N LEU A 156 -0.22 -1.24 -11.13
CA LEU A 156 0.46 -0.79 -9.91
C LEU A 156 -0.41 -0.99 -8.66
N ILE A 157 -1.70 -0.61 -8.70
CA ILE A 157 -2.67 -0.87 -7.61
C ILE A 157 -2.68 -2.37 -7.25
N LYS A 158 -2.80 -3.25 -8.25
CA LYS A 158 -2.86 -4.71 -8.05
C LYS A 158 -1.57 -5.31 -7.45
N ASN A 159 -0.44 -4.62 -7.56
CA ASN A 159 0.87 -5.06 -7.06
C ASN A 159 1.36 -4.20 -5.88
N PHE A 160 0.48 -3.39 -5.28
CA PHE A 160 0.84 -2.52 -4.16
C PHE A 160 0.70 -3.28 -2.82
N PRO A 161 1.72 -3.28 -1.93
CA PRO A 161 1.67 -4.08 -0.69
C PRO A 161 0.61 -3.60 0.31
N TRP A 162 0.18 -2.35 0.22
CA TRP A 162 -0.78 -1.70 1.13
C TRP A 162 -2.07 -1.31 0.38
N PRO A 163 -2.90 -2.27 -0.05
CA PRO A 163 -4.09 -2.00 -0.87
C PRO A 163 -5.09 -1.04 -0.22
N GLU A 164 -5.15 -0.99 1.12
CA GLU A 164 -5.97 -0.04 1.88
C GLU A 164 -5.39 1.39 1.92
N ASN A 165 -4.08 1.54 1.68
CA ASN A 165 -3.41 2.83 1.53
C ASN A 165 -3.47 3.35 0.06
N VAL A 166 -4.21 2.69 -0.83
CA VAL A 166 -4.42 3.12 -2.21
C VAL A 166 -5.64 4.04 -2.28
N ARG A 167 -5.48 5.20 -2.94
CA ARG A 167 -6.57 6.14 -3.24
C ARG A 167 -6.48 6.58 -4.70
N THR A 168 -7.62 6.62 -5.38
CA THR A 168 -7.73 7.09 -6.78
C THR A 168 -8.74 8.23 -6.88
N TYR A 169 -8.40 9.27 -7.63
CA TYR A 169 -9.26 10.42 -7.93
C TYR A 169 -9.18 10.74 -9.41
N SER A 170 -10.31 11.00 -10.07
CA SER A 170 -10.36 11.34 -11.51
C SER A 170 -10.88 12.75 -11.69
N TRP A 171 -10.03 13.64 -12.23
CA TRP A 171 -10.26 15.10 -12.23
C TRP A 171 -11.46 15.54 -13.08
N ASN A 172 -11.78 14.82 -14.16
CA ASN A 172 -12.89 15.14 -15.04
C ASN A 172 -14.06 14.14 -14.95
N SER A 173 -14.05 13.25 -13.95
CA SER A 173 -15.19 12.39 -13.63
C SER A 173 -16.43 13.19 -13.21
N LYS A 174 -17.62 12.65 -13.44
CA LYS A 174 -18.89 13.21 -12.92
C LYS A 174 -18.90 13.36 -11.40
N GLU A 175 -18.12 12.53 -10.72
CA GLU A 175 -17.99 12.49 -9.25
C GLU A 175 -17.03 13.55 -8.70
N SER A 176 -16.17 14.15 -9.53
CA SER A 176 -15.28 15.25 -9.13
C SER A 176 -16.02 16.56 -8.83
N GLY A 177 -17.11 16.83 -9.55
CA GLY A 177 -17.84 18.10 -9.51
C GLY A 177 -18.03 18.69 -10.92
N LYS A 178 -18.86 19.74 -11.03
CA LYS A 178 -19.10 20.45 -12.30
C LYS A 178 -18.16 21.64 -12.51
N ASP A 179 -17.65 22.17 -11.41
CA ASP A 179 -16.83 23.37 -11.30
C ASP A 179 -15.53 23.04 -10.55
N ASP A 180 -14.47 23.79 -10.80
CA ASP A 180 -13.16 23.47 -10.23
C ASP A 180 -13.08 23.76 -8.72
N VAL A 181 -13.96 24.59 -8.14
CA VAL A 181 -14.03 24.80 -6.68
C VAL A 181 -14.50 23.52 -5.97
N SER A 182 -15.54 22.87 -6.52
CA SER A 182 -16.00 21.53 -6.10
C SER A 182 -14.91 20.47 -6.25
N LYS A 183 -14.16 20.49 -7.36
CA LYS A 183 -13.05 19.57 -7.59
C LYS A 183 -11.91 19.78 -6.60
N PHE A 184 -11.41 21.02 -6.43
CA PHE A 184 -10.38 21.36 -5.45
C PHE A 184 -10.80 21.07 -4.00
N ARG A 185 -12.09 21.15 -3.67
CA ARG A 185 -12.60 20.69 -2.37
C ARG A 185 -12.43 19.17 -2.22
N LYS A 186 -12.85 18.37 -3.20
CA LYS A 186 -12.70 16.91 -3.16
C LYS A 186 -11.25 16.45 -3.24
N LEU A 187 -10.40 17.16 -4.00
CA LEU A 187 -8.96 16.95 -4.02
C LEU A 187 -8.35 17.17 -2.62
N ARG A 188 -8.79 18.18 -1.88
CA ARG A 188 -8.39 18.37 -0.47
C ARG A 188 -8.88 17.24 0.42
N GLU A 189 -10.15 16.85 0.32
CA GLU A 189 -10.72 15.72 1.09
C GLU A 189 -9.91 14.42 0.85
N PHE A 190 -9.57 14.12 -0.41
CA PHE A 190 -8.70 13.03 -0.84
C PHE A 190 -7.27 13.08 -0.28
N MET A 191 -6.76 14.23 0.17
CA MET A 191 -5.45 14.37 0.81
C MET A 191 -5.45 14.09 2.33
N HIS A 192 -6.61 14.06 2.98
CA HIS A 192 -6.69 13.86 4.43
C HIS A 192 -6.72 12.38 4.85
N ASP A 193 -6.93 11.48 3.90
CA ASP A 193 -7.07 10.03 4.10
C ASP A 193 -5.73 9.32 3.85
N LEU A 194 -4.73 9.65 4.68
CA LEU A 194 -3.39 9.07 4.66
C LEU A 194 -3.19 8.10 5.83
N SER A 195 -2.54 6.98 5.55
CA SER A 195 -2.12 6.01 6.56
C SER A 195 -0.74 6.34 7.10
N GLY A 196 -0.64 6.54 8.42
CA GLY A 196 0.61 6.68 9.17
C GLY A 196 1.35 5.35 9.39
N CYS A 197 1.35 4.47 8.39
CA CYS A 197 1.90 3.13 8.40
C CYS A 197 2.09 2.62 6.95
N GLY A 198 3.28 2.11 6.61
CA GLY A 198 3.61 1.70 5.24
C GLY A 198 3.76 2.88 4.28
N MET A 199 3.37 2.68 3.03
CA MET A 199 3.37 3.71 1.98
C MET A 199 1.97 3.91 1.41
N ASN A 200 1.67 5.16 1.03
CA ASN A 200 0.40 5.56 0.43
C ASN A 200 0.56 5.73 -1.09
N LEU A 201 -0.42 5.28 -1.87
CA LEU A 201 -0.45 5.41 -3.33
C LEU A 201 -1.65 6.26 -3.75
N HIS A 202 -1.38 7.48 -4.21
CA HIS A 202 -2.40 8.40 -4.68
C HIS A 202 -2.34 8.52 -6.21
N ILE A 203 -3.41 8.12 -6.89
CA ILE A 203 -3.52 8.20 -8.35
C ILE A 203 -4.50 9.32 -8.71
N ILE A 204 -4.05 10.27 -9.53
CA ILE A 204 -4.86 11.39 -10.02
C ILE A 204 -4.94 11.28 -11.55
N ASP A 205 -6.07 10.76 -12.03
CA ASP A 205 -6.30 10.38 -13.44
C ASP A 205 -7.20 11.40 -14.18
N ASP A 206 -7.19 11.31 -15.51
CA ASP A 206 -7.92 12.17 -16.46
C ASP A 206 -7.63 13.68 -16.30
N LEU A 207 -6.38 14.01 -15.93
CA LEU A 207 -5.85 15.37 -16.05
C LEU A 207 -5.65 15.72 -17.53
N ASN A 208 -5.59 17.01 -17.86
CA ASN A 208 -5.33 17.46 -19.23
C ASN A 208 -4.38 18.67 -19.24
N VAL A 209 -4.02 19.14 -20.44
CA VAL A 209 -3.09 20.26 -20.61
C VAL A 209 -3.65 21.61 -20.18
N ASP A 210 -4.95 21.66 -19.89
CA ASP A 210 -5.70 22.84 -19.50
C ASP A 210 -5.79 22.97 -17.95
N ASN A 211 -5.19 22.03 -17.18
CA ASN A 211 -5.10 22.05 -15.71
C ASN A 211 -3.76 21.50 -15.11
N PRO A 212 -2.58 21.93 -15.60
CA PRO A 212 -1.28 21.48 -15.07
C PRO A 212 -1.00 21.92 -13.63
N GLU A 213 -1.60 23.04 -13.18
CA GLU A 213 -1.35 23.67 -11.87
C GLU A 213 -1.79 22.83 -10.67
N ILE A 214 -2.66 21.84 -10.87
CA ILE A 214 -3.03 20.85 -9.86
C ILE A 214 -1.79 20.13 -9.32
N VAL A 215 -0.81 19.82 -10.17
CA VAL A 215 0.41 19.09 -9.80
C VAL A 215 1.26 19.84 -8.76
N PRO A 216 1.73 21.08 -9.02
CA PRO A 216 2.45 21.84 -8.00
C PRO A 216 1.59 22.17 -6.76
N ILE A 217 0.29 22.50 -6.91
CA ILE A 217 -0.59 22.76 -5.76
C ILE A 217 -0.66 21.54 -4.83
N TYR A 218 -0.85 20.34 -5.38
CA TYR A 218 -0.95 19.11 -4.61
C TYR A 218 0.40 18.71 -3.99
N ASN A 219 1.49 18.80 -4.77
CA ASN A 219 2.85 18.57 -4.29
C ASN A 219 3.19 19.47 -3.09
N ASP A 220 2.95 20.78 -3.21
CA ASP A 220 3.27 21.76 -2.17
C ASP A 220 2.51 21.48 -0.87
N MET A 221 1.23 21.06 -0.95
CA MET A 221 0.45 20.73 0.24
C MET A 221 0.90 19.41 0.90
N MET A 222 1.48 18.48 0.14
CA MET A 222 2.09 17.25 0.68
C MET A 222 3.48 17.50 1.27
N LEU A 223 4.32 18.30 0.60
CA LEU A 223 5.63 18.71 1.09
C LEU A 223 5.52 19.58 2.36
N ARG A 224 4.48 20.40 2.47
CA ARG A 224 4.13 21.09 3.72
C ARG A 224 3.91 20.11 4.86
N ARG A 225 3.05 19.10 4.71
CA ARG A 225 2.88 18.03 5.72
C ARG A 225 4.20 17.35 6.10
N GLU A 226 5.03 17.01 5.12
CA GLU A 226 6.36 16.41 5.35
C GLU A 226 7.28 17.32 6.19
N SER A 227 7.22 18.64 5.98
CA SER A 227 8.03 19.64 6.68
C SER A 227 7.46 20.14 8.02
N GLU A 228 6.14 20.23 8.15
CA GLU A 228 5.42 20.71 9.33
C GLU A 228 5.44 19.65 10.45
N GLY A 229 5.55 18.37 10.07
CA GLY A 229 6.00 17.26 10.91
C GLY A 229 5.22 17.08 12.21
N THR A 230 4.19 16.23 12.18
CA THR A 230 3.25 15.95 13.29
C THR A 230 3.92 15.77 14.65
N LYS A 231 4.08 16.87 15.39
CA LYS A 231 4.62 16.90 16.76
C LYS A 231 3.70 16.21 17.76
N ASP A 232 2.41 16.18 17.44
CA ASP A 232 1.40 15.42 18.16
C ASP A 232 1.14 14.06 17.51
N LYS A 233 1.25 13.01 18.35
CA LYS A 233 0.93 11.60 18.10
C LYS A 233 1.93 10.86 17.20
N GLY A 234 2.31 9.66 17.64
CA GLY A 234 3.23 8.73 16.96
C GLY A 234 2.67 8.09 15.68
N THR A 235 2.32 8.93 14.71
CA THR A 235 2.20 8.54 13.30
C THR A 235 3.59 8.17 12.78
N ALA A 236 3.73 7.04 12.09
CA ALA A 236 4.97 6.81 11.35
C ALA A 236 5.03 7.83 10.21
N SER A 237 6.25 8.21 9.79
CA SER A 237 6.44 9.19 8.72
C SER A 237 5.66 8.78 7.47
N GLU A 238 4.59 9.52 7.15
CA GLU A 238 3.71 9.27 6.01
C GLU A 238 4.53 9.31 4.72
N THR A 239 4.80 8.13 4.14
CA THR A 239 5.42 8.04 2.82
C THR A 239 4.31 7.99 1.76
N VAL A 240 4.45 8.77 0.70
CA VAL A 240 3.41 9.01 -0.29
C VAL A 240 4.02 8.99 -1.68
N PHE A 241 3.45 8.16 -2.55
CA PHE A 241 3.75 8.14 -3.98
C PHE A 241 2.53 8.63 -4.76
N VAL A 242 2.70 9.72 -5.54
CA VAL A 242 1.63 10.30 -6.36
C VAL A 242 1.85 10.00 -7.83
N VAL A 243 0.83 9.48 -8.50
CA VAL A 243 0.82 9.17 -9.94
C VAL A 243 -0.21 10.06 -10.63
N TYR A 244 0.26 11.09 -11.30
CA TYR A 244 -0.56 11.96 -12.14
C TYR A 244 -0.66 11.38 -13.56
N ILE A 245 -1.83 11.34 -14.18
CA ILE A 245 -2.02 10.78 -15.53
C ILE A 245 -2.67 11.82 -16.45
N PHE A 246 -1.94 12.20 -17.50
CA PHE A 246 -2.38 13.24 -18.44
C PHE A 246 -2.98 12.63 -19.72
N ASN A 247 -4.26 12.91 -19.94
CA ASN A 247 -5.04 12.52 -21.11
C ASN A 247 -4.79 13.50 -22.27
N LEU A 248 -3.63 13.34 -22.93
CA LEU A 248 -3.19 14.22 -24.02
C LEU A 248 -3.99 13.99 -25.31
N LYS A 249 -4.24 15.08 -26.03
CA LYS A 249 -4.97 15.09 -27.31
C LYS A 249 -3.95 14.77 -28.42
N SER A 250 -4.24 13.81 -29.30
CA SER A 250 -3.32 13.42 -30.39
C SER A 250 -3.00 14.57 -31.35
N LYS A 251 -3.96 15.48 -31.56
CA LYS A 251 -3.71 16.78 -32.19
C LYS A 251 -2.86 17.63 -31.25
N ASP A 252 -1.70 18.08 -31.73
CA ASP A 252 -0.74 18.92 -31.00
C ASP A 252 0.01 18.24 -29.83
N LEU A 253 0.15 16.90 -29.89
CA LEU A 253 0.78 16.10 -28.85
C LEU A 253 2.22 16.54 -28.47
N GLU A 254 3.04 16.94 -29.44
CA GLU A 254 4.45 17.32 -29.17
C GLU A 254 4.56 18.60 -28.33
N ASN A 255 3.75 19.61 -28.62
CA ASN A 255 3.73 20.85 -27.83
C ASN A 255 3.13 20.60 -26.44
N GLN A 256 2.10 19.76 -26.32
CA GLN A 256 1.55 19.32 -25.03
C GLN A 256 2.60 18.60 -24.17
N LEU A 257 3.37 17.68 -24.76
CA LEU A 257 4.48 17.01 -24.06
C LEU A 257 5.58 18.00 -23.65
N LYS A 258 5.99 18.91 -24.54
CA LYS A 258 7.01 19.93 -24.29
C LYS A 258 6.60 20.92 -23.19
N TYR A 259 5.31 21.24 -23.09
CA TYR A 259 4.76 22.08 -22.03
C TYR A 259 4.80 21.36 -20.68
N LEU A 260 4.29 20.13 -20.60
CA LEU A 260 4.18 19.37 -19.36
C LEU A 260 5.52 18.78 -18.84
N GLN A 261 6.57 18.73 -19.67
CA GLN A 261 7.94 18.37 -19.25
C GLN A 261 8.49 19.23 -18.10
N LYS A 262 7.85 20.37 -17.76
CA LYS A 262 8.27 21.28 -16.68
C LYS A 262 7.21 21.49 -15.58
N LEU A 263 6.31 20.51 -15.37
CA LEU A 263 5.21 20.57 -14.39
C LEU A 263 5.60 21.00 -12.96
N SER A 264 6.62 20.37 -12.37
CA SER A 264 7.08 20.66 -11.00
C SER A 264 8.49 20.11 -10.78
N PRO A 265 9.39 20.79 -10.04
CA PRO A 265 10.70 20.25 -9.68
C PRO A 265 10.62 19.00 -8.77
N HIS A 266 9.45 18.71 -8.20
CA HIS A 266 9.22 17.56 -7.32
C HIS A 266 8.46 16.41 -8.00
N THR A 267 8.20 16.50 -9.31
CA THR A 267 7.53 15.47 -10.11
C THR A 267 8.39 14.99 -11.27
N LYS A 268 8.65 13.68 -11.33
CA LYS A 268 9.33 13.02 -12.45
C LYS A 268 8.37 12.95 -13.64
N SER A 269 8.71 13.67 -14.70
CA SER A 269 8.08 13.49 -16.02
C SER A 269 8.40 12.11 -16.59
N VAL A 270 7.38 11.28 -16.83
CA VAL A 270 7.50 9.93 -17.41
C VAL A 270 6.77 9.90 -18.76
N ALA A 271 7.55 9.69 -19.83
CA ALA A 271 7.03 9.71 -21.20
C ALA A 271 6.75 8.29 -21.72
N PHE A 272 5.48 7.97 -21.92
CA PHE A 272 5.02 6.80 -22.66
C PHE A 272 5.13 7.07 -24.16
N ARG A 273 5.74 6.15 -24.89
CA ARG A 273 5.93 6.28 -26.34
C ARG A 273 4.66 5.90 -27.10
N SER A 274 4.51 6.46 -28.30
CA SER A 274 3.57 5.95 -29.30
C SER A 274 3.88 4.49 -29.63
N PHE A 275 2.83 3.71 -29.87
CA PHE A 275 2.95 2.39 -30.47
C PHE A 275 3.26 2.50 -31.97
N GLU A 276 4.27 1.77 -32.41
CA GLU A 276 4.53 1.46 -33.81
C GLU A 276 3.62 0.30 -34.27
N PRO A 277 3.45 0.06 -35.58
CA PRO A 277 2.63 -1.04 -36.10
C PRO A 277 3.00 -2.43 -35.54
N LYS A 278 4.28 -2.66 -35.23
CA LYS A 278 4.78 -3.90 -34.58
C LYS A 278 4.22 -4.07 -33.16
N ASP A 279 4.11 -2.98 -32.40
CA ASP A 279 3.65 -3.01 -31.01
C ASP A 279 2.13 -3.22 -30.97
N LEU A 280 1.40 -2.60 -31.91
CA LEU A 280 -0.04 -2.82 -32.10
C LEU A 280 -0.34 -4.29 -32.46
N LYS A 281 0.49 -4.91 -33.32
CA LYS A 281 0.38 -6.34 -33.63
C LYS A 281 0.62 -7.21 -32.40
N SER A 282 1.66 -6.93 -31.60
CA SER A 282 1.93 -7.64 -30.34
C SER A 282 0.75 -7.53 -29.37
N CYS A 283 0.23 -6.32 -29.17
CA CYS A 283 -0.93 -6.06 -28.32
C CYS A 283 -2.14 -6.89 -28.76
N LEU A 284 -2.52 -6.77 -30.04
CA LEU A 284 -3.64 -7.51 -30.63
C LEU A 284 -3.48 -9.03 -30.49
N GLU A 285 -2.29 -9.58 -30.81
CA GLU A 285 -2.03 -11.01 -30.67
C GLU A 285 -2.12 -11.52 -29.22
N ASN A 286 -1.88 -10.67 -28.23
CA ASN A 286 -1.93 -11.07 -26.82
C ASN A 286 -3.34 -10.91 -26.21
N GLU A 287 -4.09 -9.87 -26.58
CA GLU A 287 -5.53 -9.76 -26.28
C GLU A 287 -6.31 -10.96 -26.87
N LEU A 288 -5.99 -11.37 -28.10
CA LEU A 288 -6.61 -12.53 -28.74
C LEU A 288 -6.29 -13.86 -28.04
N LYS A 289 -5.06 -14.04 -27.55
CA LYS A 289 -4.69 -15.21 -26.71
C LYS A 289 -5.48 -15.21 -25.41
N ALA A 290 -5.58 -14.07 -24.73
CA ALA A 290 -6.37 -13.94 -23.50
C ALA A 290 -7.87 -14.22 -23.73
N ALA A 291 -8.40 -13.83 -24.89
CA ALA A 291 -9.79 -14.08 -25.29
C ALA A 291 -10.02 -15.45 -25.97
N ASN A 292 -8.99 -16.30 -26.12
CA ASN A 292 -9.03 -17.58 -26.85
C ASN A 292 -9.46 -17.51 -28.34
N TYR A 293 -9.33 -16.35 -28.99
CA TYR A 293 -9.66 -16.16 -30.41
C TYR A 293 -8.43 -16.34 -31.33
N LYS A 294 -8.68 -16.75 -32.58
CA LYS A 294 -7.68 -16.79 -33.67
C LYS A 294 -8.10 -15.87 -34.81
N LEU A 295 -7.18 -15.02 -35.27
CA LEU A 295 -7.36 -14.22 -36.50
C LEU A 295 -7.24 -15.11 -37.76
N SER A 296 -7.87 -14.65 -38.84
CA SER A 296 -7.54 -15.06 -40.20
C SER A 296 -6.25 -14.40 -40.70
N GLU A 297 -5.63 -14.98 -41.74
CA GLU A 297 -4.38 -14.47 -42.31
C GLU A 297 -4.51 -13.12 -43.04
N GLU A 298 -5.72 -12.71 -43.45
CA GLU A 298 -5.99 -11.35 -43.94
C GLU A 298 -5.81 -10.31 -42.81
N ALA A 299 -6.50 -10.51 -41.68
CA ALA A 299 -6.48 -9.56 -40.57
C ALA A 299 -5.12 -9.52 -39.84
N ARG A 300 -4.31 -10.58 -39.96
CA ARG A 300 -2.89 -10.61 -39.52
C ARG A 300 -1.95 -9.74 -40.36
N ARG A 301 -2.32 -9.45 -41.62
CA ARG A 301 -1.56 -8.58 -42.55
C ARG A 301 -2.05 -7.14 -42.50
N HIS A 302 -3.36 -6.92 -42.30
CA HIS A 302 -3.99 -5.59 -42.28
C HIS A 302 -4.80 -5.32 -41.00
N PRO A 303 -4.16 -5.24 -39.82
CA PRO A 303 -4.84 -5.01 -38.54
C PRO A 303 -5.46 -3.61 -38.43
N THR A 304 -4.97 -2.62 -39.18
CA THR A 304 -5.54 -1.25 -39.23
C THR A 304 -6.79 -1.16 -40.10
N ASP A 305 -6.81 -1.84 -41.25
CA ASP A 305 -7.91 -1.73 -42.22
C ASP A 305 -9.15 -2.51 -41.79
N SER A 306 -8.97 -3.45 -40.86
CA SER A 306 -10.05 -4.22 -40.21
C SER A 306 -10.89 -3.37 -39.22
N ILE A 307 -10.49 -2.12 -38.93
CA ILE A 307 -11.22 -1.22 -38.01
C ILE A 307 -12.00 -0.17 -38.82
N LYS A 308 -13.06 -0.63 -39.49
CA LYS A 308 -14.16 0.22 -39.97
C LYS A 308 -15.47 -0.26 -39.34
N ARG A 309 -16.22 0.68 -38.78
CA ARG A 309 -17.63 0.51 -38.39
C ARG A 309 -18.52 0.93 -39.55
#